data_AF-A0AAD1SGV4-F1
#
_entry.id   AF-A0AAD1SGV4-F1
#
_cell.length_a   1.000
_cell.length_b   1.000
_cell.length_c   1.000
_cell.angle_alpha   90.00
_cell.angle_beta   90.00
_cell.angle_gamma   90.00
#
_symmetry.space_group_name_H-M   'P 1'
#
loop_
_entity.id
_entity.type
_entity.pdbx_description
1 polymer ?
#
loop_
_entity_poly.entity_id
_entity_poly.type
_entity_poly.pdbx_seq_one_letter_code
_entity_poly.pdbx_strand_id
1 'polypeptide(L)'
;MGGNKKRKESTPSVATMFRAKEDGRPSLAHSQADSGSDSEGSEAEKTPATPLTKEDLRAMLREISADIKAYTAAALEKQITGLKKELEVLTSHAILPTIKAIFQSLLPNASDQELYIERAHRALRPPTYNPNTPRDIITKLLYFPVKEQLMKAARAHQPTYEDQQIHFYQDLAPTTLKKRRELKPLTTALIEAGWRYMWGHPFKLSVKKGEQLFTLHQVADMQDFADHLGITLRYPAQDPNQATKETASRRGGPRTLPTRPQPKRGSPPTQPEQDDMNT
;
A
#
# COMPACT_ATOMS: atom_id res chain seq x y z
N MET A 1 34.58 18.17 46.79
CA MET A 1 33.59 18.04 47.89
C MET A 1 32.24 18.36 47.27
N GLY A 2 31.42 17.38 46.90
CA GLY A 2 30.50 16.69 47.82
C GLY A 2 29.12 17.35 47.66
N GLY A 3 28.03 16.67 47.33
CA GLY A 3 27.81 15.26 47.24
C GLY A 3 26.49 14.93 46.53
N ASN A 4 26.44 13.66 46.16
CA ASN A 4 25.35 12.91 45.57
C ASN A 4 24.23 12.70 46.61
N LYS A 5 22.95 12.79 46.24
CA LYS A 5 21.88 12.11 46.99
C LYS A 5 20.72 11.66 46.10
N LYS A 6 20.63 10.34 45.98
CA LYS A 6 19.55 9.52 45.44
C LYS A 6 18.20 9.76 46.13
N ARG A 7 17.14 9.25 45.46
CA ARG A 7 15.85 8.68 45.95
C ARG A 7 14.66 9.49 45.41
N LYS A 8 13.53 8.90 44.99
CA LYS A 8 13.02 7.52 45.04
C LYS A 8 11.84 7.43 44.06
N GLU A 9 11.59 6.23 43.56
CA GLU A 9 10.41 5.82 42.81
C GLU A 9 9.11 6.12 43.58
N SER A 10 8.07 6.51 42.85
CA SER A 10 6.69 6.68 43.33
C SER A 10 5.76 6.12 42.26
N THR A 11 5.30 4.90 42.50
CA THR A 11 4.25 4.20 41.75
C THR A 11 2.89 4.90 41.87
N PRO A 12 2.09 5.04 40.80
CA PRO A 12 0.66 5.22 40.95
C PRO A 12 -0.06 3.86 40.96
N SER A 13 -0.76 3.64 42.08
CA SER A 13 -1.82 2.66 42.27
C SER A 13 -2.93 2.88 41.24
N VAL A 14 -3.29 1.83 40.48
CA VAL A 14 -4.56 1.78 39.75
C VAL A 14 -5.14 0.38 39.95
N ALA A 15 -6.08 0.30 40.90
CA ALA A 15 -7.01 -0.80 41.00
C ALA A 15 -7.97 -0.74 39.81
N THR A 16 -8.08 -1.82 39.04
CA THR A 16 -9.17 -2.00 38.08
C THR A 16 -9.69 -3.42 38.22
N MET A 17 -10.84 -3.52 38.88
CA MET A 17 -11.70 -4.71 38.85
C MET A 17 -12.21 -4.91 37.43
N PHE A 18 -12.03 -6.10 36.87
CA PHE A 18 -12.89 -6.60 35.79
C PHE A 18 -13.49 -7.94 36.20
N ARG A 19 -14.80 -7.90 36.45
CA ARG A 19 -15.69 -9.02 36.73
C ARG A 19 -16.11 -9.61 35.39
N ALA A 20 -15.64 -10.80 35.06
CA ALA A 20 -16.12 -11.54 33.90
C ALA A 20 -17.49 -12.16 34.22
N LYS A 21 -18.43 -11.93 33.32
CA LYS A 21 -19.81 -12.43 33.32
C LYS A 21 -19.77 -13.80 32.62
N GLU A 22 -20.16 -14.86 33.33
CA GLU A 22 -20.35 -16.19 32.75
C GLU A 22 -21.69 -16.19 31.99
N ASP A 23 -21.65 -16.38 30.68
CA ASP A 23 -22.84 -16.67 29.88
C ASP A 23 -22.92 -18.17 29.61
N GLY A 24 -24.12 -18.69 29.87
CA GLY A 24 -24.46 -20.09 30.07
C GLY A 24 -24.38 -21.00 28.85
N ARG A 25 -24.17 -22.28 29.16
CA ARG A 25 -24.41 -23.45 28.30
C ARG A 25 -25.92 -23.70 28.13
N PRO A 26 -26.41 -24.19 26.98
CA PRO A 26 -27.68 -24.91 26.89
C PRO A 26 -27.44 -26.42 27.12
N SER A 27 -28.05 -26.99 28.15
CA SER A 27 -29.33 -27.72 28.16
C SER A 27 -29.23 -29.17 27.69
N LEU A 28 -29.43 -30.12 28.59
CA LEU A 28 -29.99 -31.42 28.27
C LEU A 28 -31.00 -31.78 29.38
N ALA A 29 -32.28 -31.80 29.01
CA ALA A 29 -33.34 -32.42 29.77
C ALA A 29 -33.91 -33.54 28.90
N HIS A 30 -34.18 -34.71 29.49
CA HIS A 30 -35.20 -35.73 29.20
C HIS A 30 -34.92 -36.86 30.22
N SER A 31 -35.74 -37.06 31.25
CA SER A 31 -37.10 -37.62 31.31
C SER A 31 -37.05 -39.08 31.79
N GLN A 32 -37.84 -39.34 32.82
CA GLN A 32 -38.04 -40.61 33.52
C GLN A 32 -38.35 -41.78 32.58
N ALA A 33 -37.92 -42.99 32.97
CA ALA A 33 -38.75 -44.18 32.90
C ALA A 33 -38.20 -45.30 33.79
N ASP A 34 -39.16 -46.01 34.35
CA ASP A 34 -39.19 -47.11 35.29
C ASP A 34 -38.84 -48.47 34.66
N SER A 35 -38.77 -49.50 35.52
CA SER A 35 -38.91 -50.95 35.30
C SER A 35 -37.67 -51.82 35.59
N GLY A 36 -37.93 -52.88 36.37
CA GLY A 36 -36.97 -53.85 36.88
C GLY A 36 -36.73 -55.06 35.97
N SER A 37 -35.88 -55.97 36.47
CA SER A 37 -35.84 -57.45 36.33
C SER A 37 -36.42 -58.07 35.04
N ASP A 38 -35.75 -58.89 34.23
CA ASP A 38 -34.98 -60.09 34.55
C ASP A 38 -34.28 -60.68 33.29
N SER A 39 -33.25 -61.50 33.53
CA SER A 39 -32.80 -62.71 32.79
C SER A 39 -32.40 -62.69 31.30
N GLU A 40 -31.12 -63.07 31.12
CA GLU A 40 -30.55 -64.08 30.18
C GLU A 40 -30.71 -63.95 28.66
N GLY A 41 -29.58 -64.10 27.95
CA GLY A 41 -29.58 -64.60 26.57
C GLY A 41 -28.55 -63.98 25.63
N SER A 42 -27.40 -64.65 25.52
CA SER A 42 -26.63 -64.93 24.29
C SER A 42 -26.17 -63.80 23.33
N GLU A 43 -24.87 -63.90 23.04
CA GLU A 43 -24.21 -63.57 21.76
C GLU A 43 -23.87 -62.10 21.50
N ALA A 44 -22.73 -61.69 22.07
CA ALA A 44 -21.95 -60.56 21.60
C ALA A 44 -21.14 -60.95 20.35
N GLU A 45 -21.70 -60.73 19.17
CA GLU A 45 -20.90 -60.57 17.95
C GLU A 45 -20.33 -59.14 17.93
N LYS A 46 -19.19 -58.98 18.61
CA LYS A 46 -18.49 -57.70 18.72
C LYS A 46 -17.55 -57.57 17.53
N THR A 47 -17.94 -56.81 16.51
CA THR A 47 -17.00 -56.26 15.53
C THR A 47 -15.81 -55.64 16.25
N PRO A 48 -14.56 -56.03 15.97
CA PRO A 48 -13.41 -55.53 16.71
C PRO A 48 -13.17 -54.07 16.32
N ALA A 49 -13.50 -53.16 17.22
CA ALA A 49 -12.95 -51.81 17.19
C ALA A 49 -11.42 -51.94 17.29
N THR A 50 -10.73 -51.63 16.20
CA THR A 50 -9.26 -51.63 16.13
C THR A 50 -8.72 -50.81 17.30
N PRO A 51 -7.87 -51.37 18.17
CA PRO A 51 -7.35 -50.63 19.30
C PRO A 51 -6.47 -49.50 18.78
N LEU A 52 -6.86 -48.25 19.05
CA LEU A 52 -6.04 -47.08 18.71
C LEU A 52 -4.63 -47.31 19.26
N THR A 53 -3.65 -47.36 18.37
CA THR A 53 -2.28 -47.63 18.72
C THR A 53 -1.65 -46.40 19.37
N LYS A 54 -0.54 -46.61 20.09
CA LYS A 54 0.22 -45.51 20.71
C LYS A 54 0.76 -44.55 19.64
N GLU A 55 0.98 -45.02 18.41
CA GLU A 55 1.29 -44.19 17.25
C GLU A 55 0.12 -43.28 16.84
N ASP A 56 -1.11 -43.79 16.82
CA ASP A 56 -2.31 -43.02 16.45
C ASP A 56 -2.58 -41.87 17.43
N LEU A 57 -2.43 -42.14 18.74
CA LEU A 57 -2.53 -41.13 19.79
C LEU A 57 -1.45 -40.04 19.66
N ARG A 58 -0.22 -40.42 19.29
CA ARG A 58 0.87 -39.47 19.04
C ARG A 58 0.62 -38.63 17.79
N ALA A 59 0.03 -39.21 16.75
CA ALA A 59 -0.35 -38.50 15.54
C ALA A 59 -1.43 -37.44 15.82
N MET A 60 -2.49 -37.81 16.54
CA MET A 60 -3.54 -36.87 16.97
C MET A 60 -2.98 -35.75 17.85
N LEU A 61 -2.08 -36.06 18.80
CA LEU A 61 -1.41 -35.05 19.62
C LEU A 61 -0.59 -34.07 18.79
N ARG A 62 0.09 -34.54 17.73
CA ARG A 62 0.85 -33.68 16.81
C ARG A 62 -0.08 -32.75 16.05
N GLU A 63 -1.18 -33.27 15.53
CA GLU A 63 -2.19 -32.49 14.79
C GLU A 63 -2.81 -31.41 15.67
N ILE A 64 -3.31 -31.79 16.86
CA ILE A 64 -3.86 -30.84 17.84
C ILE A 64 -2.80 -29.79 18.24
N SER A 65 -1.55 -30.20 18.44
CA SER A 65 -0.48 -29.25 18.77
C SER A 65 -0.17 -28.30 17.62
N ALA A 66 -0.29 -28.76 16.37
CA ALA A 66 -0.09 -27.94 15.18
C ALA A 66 -1.23 -26.94 15.02
N ASP A 67 -2.47 -27.38 15.26
CA ASP A 67 -3.66 -26.52 15.22
C ASP A 67 -3.62 -25.45 16.32
N ILE A 68 -3.23 -25.80 17.54
CA ILE A 68 -3.05 -24.84 18.64
C ILE A 68 -1.96 -23.82 18.29
N LYS A 69 -0.83 -24.27 17.71
CA LYS A 69 0.25 -23.37 17.27
C LYS A 69 -0.19 -22.45 16.13
N ALA A 70 -0.93 -22.97 15.16
CA ALA A 70 -1.45 -22.19 14.04
C ALA A 70 -2.47 -21.16 14.52
N TYR A 71 -3.38 -21.56 15.41
CA TYR A 71 -4.39 -20.69 16.00
C TYR A 71 -3.76 -19.57 16.82
N THR A 72 -2.78 -19.90 17.68
CA THR A 72 -2.05 -18.90 18.49
C THR A 72 -1.22 -17.95 17.64
N ALA A 73 -0.57 -18.44 16.58
CA ALA A 73 0.14 -17.60 15.62
C ALA A 73 -0.80 -16.63 14.90
N ALA A 74 -1.93 -17.12 14.38
CA ALA A 74 -2.92 -16.30 13.68
C ALA A 74 -3.56 -15.24 14.60
N ALA A 75 -3.87 -15.61 15.86
CA ALA A 75 -4.39 -14.69 16.86
C ALA A 75 -3.38 -13.58 17.21
N LEU A 76 -2.11 -13.96 17.39
CA LEU A 76 -1.02 -13.01 17.65
C LEU A 76 -0.79 -12.07 16.46
N GLU A 77 -0.79 -12.59 15.23
CA GLU A 77 -0.68 -11.77 14.02
C GLU A 77 -1.81 -10.76 13.89
N LYS A 78 -3.05 -11.16 14.21
CA LYS A 78 -4.22 -10.26 14.20
C LYS A 78 -4.05 -9.15 15.24
N GLN A 79 -3.60 -9.47 16.44
CA GLN A 79 -3.35 -8.49 17.50
C GLN A 79 -2.21 -7.53 17.16
N ILE A 80 -1.09 -8.05 16.65
CA ILE A 80 0.04 -7.23 16.15
C ILE A 80 -0.44 -6.31 15.03
N THR A 81 -1.27 -6.80 14.12
CA THR A 81 -1.84 -5.98 13.04
C THR A 81 -2.76 -4.89 13.59
N GLY A 82 -3.55 -5.18 14.62
CA GLY A 82 -4.37 -4.17 15.32
C GLY A 82 -3.53 -3.07 15.94
N LEU A 83 -2.52 -3.44 16.73
CA LEU A 83 -1.59 -2.50 17.36
C LEU A 83 -0.79 -1.68 16.33
N LYS A 84 -0.38 -2.30 15.21
CA LYS A 84 0.27 -1.58 14.10
C LYS A 84 -0.63 -0.50 13.50
N LYS A 85 -1.93 -0.78 13.36
CA LYS A 85 -2.92 0.21 12.85
C LYS A 85 -3.12 1.36 13.84
N GLU A 86 -3.27 1.05 15.13
CA GLU A 86 -3.39 2.08 16.18
C GLU A 86 -2.14 2.96 16.25
N LEU A 87 -0.96 2.34 16.24
CA LEU A 87 0.31 3.06 16.17
C LEU A 87 0.37 3.93 14.91
N GLU A 88 -0.07 3.44 13.75
CA GLU A 88 -0.09 4.20 12.51
C GLU A 88 -0.98 5.46 12.59
N VAL A 89 -2.14 5.36 13.26
CA VAL A 89 -3.03 6.51 13.51
C VAL A 89 -2.35 7.53 14.40
N LEU A 90 -1.72 7.10 15.49
CA LEU A 90 -0.96 7.99 16.39
C LEU A 90 0.24 8.63 15.68
N THR A 91 0.96 7.84 14.88
CA THR A 91 2.11 8.32 14.08
C THR A 91 1.66 9.31 13.02
N SER A 92 0.43 9.18 12.49
CA SER A 92 -0.13 10.13 11.53
C SER A 92 -0.24 11.54 12.12
N HIS A 93 -0.47 11.65 13.44
CA HIS A 93 -0.47 12.92 14.16
C HIS A 93 0.94 13.53 14.29
N ALA A 94 2.00 12.72 14.22
CA ALA A 94 3.39 13.15 14.30
C ALA A 94 4.04 13.47 12.94
N ILE A 95 3.37 13.17 11.81
CA ILE A 95 3.95 13.38 10.46
C ILE A 95 4.26 14.86 10.19
N LEU A 96 3.31 15.76 10.47
CA LEU A 96 3.46 17.19 10.19
C LEU A 96 4.64 17.83 10.92
N PRO A 97 4.79 17.70 12.25
CA PRO A 97 5.93 18.31 12.95
C PRO A 97 7.27 17.75 12.47
N THR A 98 7.36 16.44 12.19
CA THR A 98 8.59 15.82 11.65
C THR A 98 8.98 16.40 10.29
N ILE A 99 8.02 16.50 9.35
CA ILE A 99 8.30 17.06 8.03
C ILE A 99 8.67 18.53 8.12
N LYS A 100 7.99 19.29 8.97
CA LYS A 100 8.29 20.70 9.18
C LYS A 100 9.73 20.89 9.69
N ALA A 101 10.18 20.07 10.64
CA ALA A 101 11.57 20.08 11.11
C ALA A 101 12.58 19.78 9.99
N ILE A 102 12.29 18.77 9.15
CA ILE A 102 13.14 18.44 8.00
C ILE A 102 13.19 19.61 7.01
N PHE A 103 12.05 20.24 6.71
CA PHE A 103 12.00 21.37 5.78
C PHE A 103 12.74 22.59 6.33
N GLN A 104 12.62 22.86 7.63
CA GLN A 104 13.38 23.92 8.30
C GLN A 104 14.89 23.65 8.25
N SER A 105 15.33 22.39 8.36
CA SER A 105 16.75 22.04 8.22
C SER A 105 17.29 22.30 6.81
N LEU A 106 16.45 22.17 5.79
CA LEU A 106 16.80 22.40 4.39
C LEU A 106 16.75 23.88 4.01
N LEU A 107 15.81 24.65 4.58
CA LEU A 107 15.63 26.08 4.35
C LEU A 107 15.58 26.83 5.69
N PRO A 108 16.73 27.05 6.36
CA PRO A 108 16.75 27.65 7.70
C PRO A 108 16.16 29.06 7.78
N ASN A 109 16.21 29.80 6.67
CA ASN A 109 15.75 31.18 6.57
C ASN A 109 14.27 31.30 6.17
N ALA A 110 13.60 30.19 5.83
CA ALA A 110 12.19 30.23 5.47
C ALA A 110 11.34 30.40 6.73
N SER A 111 10.33 31.25 6.63
CA SER A 111 9.36 31.47 7.69
C SER A 111 8.35 30.32 7.78
N ASP A 112 7.69 30.21 8.93
CA ASP A 112 6.62 29.25 9.17
C ASP A 112 5.45 29.36 8.17
N GLN A 113 5.18 30.58 7.68
CA GLN A 113 4.14 30.82 6.69
C GLN A 113 4.58 30.33 5.30
N GLU A 114 5.86 30.49 4.93
CA GLU A 114 6.38 30.01 3.65
C GLU A 114 6.43 28.48 3.58
N LEU A 115 6.79 27.83 4.69
CA LEU A 115 6.81 26.36 4.82
C LEU A 115 5.42 25.76 5.12
N TYR A 116 4.33 26.46 4.80
CA TYR A 116 2.99 25.96 5.07
C TYR A 116 2.68 24.68 4.28
N ILE A 117 2.37 23.62 5.04
CA ILE A 117 1.99 22.30 4.52
C ILE A 117 0.48 22.20 4.59
N GLU A 118 -0.18 22.15 3.44
CA GLU A 118 -1.63 21.96 3.34
C GLU A 118 -2.03 20.54 3.73
N ARG A 119 -1.23 19.55 3.32
CA ARG A 119 -1.50 18.14 3.60
C ARG A 119 -0.21 17.34 3.68
N ALA A 120 -0.10 16.46 4.67
CA ALA A 120 0.91 15.42 4.71
C ALA A 120 0.28 14.11 5.16
N HIS A 121 0.56 13.02 4.45
CA HIS A 121 0.04 11.70 4.77
C HIS A 121 0.93 10.62 4.16
N ARG A 122 0.85 9.41 4.70
CA ARG A 122 1.54 8.25 4.13
C ARG A 122 0.83 7.79 2.85
N ALA A 123 1.60 7.38 1.86
CA ALA A 123 1.09 6.80 0.63
C ALA A 123 0.34 5.50 0.91
N LEU A 124 -0.71 5.25 0.13
CA LEU A 124 -1.45 3.99 0.17
C LEU A 124 -0.58 2.85 -0.36
N ARG A 125 -0.76 1.66 0.20
CA ARG A 125 0.05 0.47 -0.11
C ARG A 125 -0.86 -0.72 -0.45
N PRO A 126 -0.53 -1.51 -1.50
CA PRO A 126 -1.21 -2.77 -1.75
C PRO A 126 -0.96 -3.78 -0.62
N PRO A 127 -1.91 -4.68 -0.31
CA PRO A 127 -1.77 -5.67 0.77
C PRO A 127 -0.54 -6.58 0.66
N THR A 128 0.00 -6.78 -0.55
CA THR A 128 1.10 -7.71 -0.85
C THR A 128 2.50 -7.16 -0.54
N TYR A 129 2.60 -5.94 -0.04
CA TYR A 129 3.89 -5.26 0.15
C TYR A 129 4.42 -5.49 1.56
N ASN A 130 5.74 -5.66 1.70
CA ASN A 130 6.42 -5.92 2.97
C ASN A 130 5.98 -4.92 4.07
N PRO A 131 5.36 -5.37 5.17
CA PRO A 131 4.86 -4.49 6.22
C PRO A 131 5.98 -3.76 6.98
N ASN A 132 7.22 -4.23 6.91
CA ASN A 132 8.35 -3.69 7.67
C ASN A 132 9.08 -2.56 6.94
N THR A 133 8.85 -2.36 5.65
CA THR A 133 9.45 -1.24 4.91
C THR A 133 8.64 0.03 5.16
N PRO A 134 9.27 1.18 5.47
CA PRO A 134 8.56 2.44 5.67
C PRO A 134 7.74 2.82 4.43
N ARG A 135 6.64 3.55 4.65
CA ARG A 135 5.82 4.09 3.55
C ARG A 135 6.28 5.49 3.20
N ASP A 136 6.30 5.78 1.90
CA ASP A 136 6.52 7.13 1.39
C ASP A 136 5.50 8.10 1.98
N ILE A 137 5.91 9.36 2.13
CA ILE A 137 5.06 10.43 2.62
C ILE A 137 4.78 11.39 1.48
N ILE A 138 3.51 11.64 1.22
CA ILE A 138 3.05 12.59 0.21
C ILE A 138 2.73 13.91 0.91
N THR A 139 3.45 14.96 0.52
CA THR A 139 3.31 16.31 1.04
C THR A 139 2.77 17.25 -0.04
N LYS A 140 1.77 18.05 0.33
CA LYS A 140 1.25 19.15 -0.46
C LYS A 140 1.65 20.46 0.21
N LEU A 141 2.56 21.17 -0.44
CA LEU A 141 2.96 22.52 -0.05
C LEU A 141 2.03 23.54 -0.69
N LEU A 142 1.74 24.62 0.03
CA LEU A 142 0.89 25.70 -0.47
C LEU A 142 1.58 26.47 -1.60
N TYR A 143 2.87 26.76 -1.45
CA TYR A 143 3.64 27.59 -2.38
C TYR A 143 4.56 26.76 -3.27
N PHE A 144 4.32 26.82 -4.59
CA PHE A 144 5.14 26.13 -5.58
C PHE A 144 6.63 26.55 -5.57
N PRO A 145 6.99 27.85 -5.45
CA PRO A 145 8.40 28.26 -5.42
C PRO A 145 9.17 27.66 -4.24
N VAL A 146 8.54 27.59 -3.07
CA VAL A 146 9.12 26.99 -1.86
C VAL A 146 9.38 25.50 -2.07
N LYS A 147 8.43 24.78 -2.69
CA LYS A 147 8.62 23.38 -3.10
C LYS A 147 9.85 23.24 -4.01
N GLU A 148 10.05 24.13 -4.98
CA GLU A 148 11.22 24.06 -5.86
C GLU A 148 12.54 24.33 -5.14
N GLN A 149 12.56 25.28 -4.22
CA GLN A 149 13.73 25.56 -3.36
C GLN A 149 14.08 24.35 -2.49
N LEU A 150 13.09 23.75 -1.84
CA LEU A 150 13.26 22.50 -1.06
C LEU A 150 13.84 21.38 -1.92
N MET A 151 13.30 21.16 -3.13
CA MET A 151 13.80 20.13 -4.05
C MET A 151 15.23 20.40 -4.52
N LYS A 152 15.63 21.67 -4.67
CA LYS A 152 17.02 22.04 -4.99
C LYS A 152 17.94 21.79 -3.80
N ALA A 153 17.57 22.25 -2.60
CA ALA A 153 18.33 22.04 -1.37
C ALA A 153 18.51 20.56 -1.05
N ALA A 154 17.46 19.75 -1.18
CA ALA A 154 17.51 18.31 -0.92
C ALA A 154 18.48 17.56 -1.85
N ARG A 155 18.58 17.96 -3.12
CA ARG A 155 19.55 17.38 -4.08
C ARG A 155 20.99 17.77 -3.76
N ALA A 156 21.20 18.98 -3.23
CA ALA A 156 22.52 19.48 -2.88
C ALA A 156 23.06 18.89 -1.58
N HIS A 157 22.20 18.71 -0.57
CA HIS A 157 22.62 18.42 0.81
C HIS A 157 22.27 17.01 1.31
N GLN A 158 21.47 16.22 0.58
CA GLN A 158 21.08 14.86 0.97
C GLN A 158 20.61 14.76 2.43
N PRO A 159 19.41 15.28 2.75
CA PRO A 159 18.94 15.42 4.12
C PRO A 159 18.91 14.09 4.87
N THR A 160 19.19 14.15 6.17
CA THR A 160 19.08 13.02 7.09
C THR A 160 18.02 13.28 8.15
N TYR A 161 17.44 12.21 8.68
CA TYR A 161 16.55 12.23 9.84
C TYR A 161 16.85 11.00 10.68
N GLU A 162 17.10 11.18 11.98
CA GLU A 162 17.53 10.08 12.88
C GLU A 162 18.69 9.27 12.28
N ASP A 163 19.70 9.97 11.75
CA ASP A 163 20.88 9.40 11.06
C ASP A 163 20.59 8.56 9.81
N GLN A 164 19.35 8.56 9.32
CA GLN A 164 18.96 7.91 8.07
C GLN A 164 18.84 8.92 6.93
N GLN A 165 19.41 8.58 5.78
CA GLN A 165 19.27 9.40 4.58
C GLN A 165 17.84 9.37 4.05
N ILE A 166 17.30 10.56 3.76
CA ILE A 166 15.99 10.73 3.14
C ILE A 166 16.14 11.17 1.70
N HIS A 167 15.30 10.62 0.83
CA HIS A 167 15.22 11.03 -0.56
C HIS A 167 13.94 11.79 -0.86
N PHE A 168 14.09 12.84 -1.67
CA PHE A 168 13.01 13.71 -2.09
C PHE A 168 12.75 13.50 -3.58
N TYR A 169 11.50 13.19 -3.92
CA TYR A 169 11.06 12.99 -5.29
C TYR A 169 9.87 13.89 -5.61
N GLN A 170 9.73 14.25 -6.88
CA GLN A 170 8.55 14.92 -7.36
C GLN A 170 7.43 13.89 -7.58
N ASP A 171 6.21 14.24 -7.16
CA ASP A 171 5.02 13.47 -7.49
C ASP A 171 4.70 13.63 -8.98
N LEU A 172 4.96 12.59 -9.77
CA LEU A 172 4.81 12.58 -11.22
C LEU A 172 3.76 11.55 -11.61
N ALA A 173 2.95 11.89 -12.61
CA ALA A 173 1.95 10.98 -13.14
C ALA A 173 2.58 9.64 -13.59
N PRO A 174 1.88 8.51 -13.40
CA PRO A 174 2.39 7.19 -13.80
C PRO A 174 2.78 7.11 -15.28
N THR A 175 2.05 7.80 -16.16
CA THR A 175 2.34 7.90 -17.59
C THR A 175 3.68 8.58 -17.86
N THR A 176 3.99 9.66 -17.14
CA THR A 176 5.29 10.34 -17.18
C THR A 176 6.40 9.44 -16.69
N LEU A 177 6.19 8.75 -15.56
CA LEU A 177 7.17 7.81 -15.02
C LEU A 177 7.44 6.62 -15.96
N LYS A 178 6.43 6.18 -16.71
CA LYS A 178 6.59 5.14 -17.74
C LYS A 178 7.50 5.63 -18.87
N LYS A 179 7.23 6.80 -19.44
CA LYS A 179 8.07 7.41 -20.48
C LYS A 179 9.52 7.63 -20.02
N ARG A 180 9.73 8.09 -18.77
CA ARG A 180 11.09 8.24 -18.22
C ARG A 180 11.83 6.91 -18.05
N ARG A 181 11.11 5.83 -17.71
CA ARG A 181 11.68 4.47 -17.64
C ARG A 181 12.07 3.96 -19.03
N GLU A 182 11.28 4.26 -20.06
CA GLU A 182 11.59 3.89 -21.45
C GLU A 182 12.85 4.60 -21.95
N LEU A 183 13.11 5.85 -21.54
CA LEU A 183 14.34 6.58 -21.85
C LEU A 183 15.57 6.16 -21.00
N LYS A 184 15.47 5.13 -20.15
CA LYS A 184 16.59 4.68 -19.32
C LYS A 184 17.85 4.37 -20.15
N PRO A 185 17.79 3.63 -21.28
CA PRO A 185 18.95 3.38 -22.14
C PRO A 185 19.67 4.67 -22.57
N LEU A 186 18.90 5.67 -23.03
CA LEU A 186 19.43 6.97 -23.43
C LEU A 186 20.06 7.72 -22.24
N THR A 187 19.40 7.78 -21.09
CA THR A 187 19.96 8.49 -19.93
C THR A 187 21.22 7.83 -19.37
N THR A 188 21.31 6.50 -19.42
CA THR A 188 22.52 5.77 -19.05
C THR A 188 23.65 6.07 -20.03
N ALA A 189 23.40 5.99 -21.33
CA ALA A 189 24.40 6.30 -22.34
C ALA A 189 24.89 7.76 -22.28
N LEU A 190 24.01 8.71 -21.97
CA LEU A 190 24.37 10.11 -21.73
C LEU A 190 25.33 10.26 -20.54
N ILE A 191 25.04 9.60 -19.41
CA ILE A 191 25.90 9.63 -18.22
C ILE A 191 27.26 8.99 -18.52
N GLU A 192 27.27 7.83 -19.18
CA GLU A 192 28.49 7.11 -19.57
C GLU A 192 29.38 7.95 -20.49
N ALA A 193 28.77 8.72 -21.40
CA ALA A 193 29.48 9.64 -22.27
C ALA A 193 29.89 10.96 -21.58
N GLY A 194 29.61 11.14 -20.27
CA GLY A 194 29.98 12.33 -19.49
C GLY A 194 29.02 13.52 -19.64
N TRP A 195 27.84 13.32 -20.23
CA TRP A 195 26.88 14.39 -20.48
C TRP A 195 25.93 14.60 -19.32
N ARG A 196 25.66 15.87 -19.01
CA ARG A 196 24.59 16.24 -18.07
C ARG A 196 23.28 16.44 -18.83
N TYR A 197 22.24 15.76 -18.37
CA TYR A 197 20.88 15.96 -18.85
C TYR A 197 19.99 16.57 -17.76
N MET A 198 18.87 17.14 -18.17
CA MET A 198 17.87 17.74 -17.29
C MET A 198 16.47 17.27 -17.70
N TRP A 199 15.66 16.90 -16.71
CA TRP A 199 14.25 16.61 -16.91
C TRP A 199 13.41 17.89 -16.82
N GLY A 200 12.61 18.15 -17.84
CA GLY A 200 11.54 19.15 -17.82
C GLY A 200 10.18 18.54 -17.50
N HIS A 201 9.29 19.37 -16.96
CA HIS A 201 7.90 19.00 -16.67
C HIS A 201 7.01 19.15 -17.92
N PRO A 202 6.00 18.27 -18.12
CA PRO A 202 5.81 17.00 -17.43
C PRO A 202 6.80 15.94 -17.91
N PHE A 203 7.12 15.97 -19.21
CA PHE A 203 8.08 15.08 -19.85
C PHE A 203 8.82 15.83 -20.96
N LYS A 204 10.12 16.04 -20.74
CA LYS A 204 11.07 16.65 -21.66
C LYS A 204 12.47 16.26 -21.19
N LEU A 205 13.36 15.83 -22.07
CA LEU A 205 14.76 15.58 -21.73
C LEU A 205 15.62 16.60 -22.47
N SER A 206 16.41 17.39 -21.74
CA SER A 206 17.30 18.39 -22.32
C SER A 206 18.76 18.08 -22.02
N VAL A 207 19.62 18.23 -23.02
CA VAL A 207 21.07 17.99 -22.94
C VAL A 207 21.79 19.20 -23.51
N LYS A 208 22.83 19.68 -22.82
CA LYS A 208 23.63 20.82 -23.29
C LYS A 208 24.92 20.32 -23.96
N LYS A 209 25.14 20.69 -25.22
CA LYS A 209 26.37 20.44 -26.00
C LYS A 209 27.03 21.77 -26.33
N GLY A 210 28.10 22.13 -25.63
CA GLY A 210 28.69 23.47 -25.78
C GLY A 210 27.65 24.55 -25.47
N GLU A 211 27.31 25.41 -26.43
CA GLU A 211 26.29 26.45 -26.30
C GLU A 211 24.88 26.01 -26.68
N GLN A 212 24.74 24.88 -27.38
CA GLN A 212 23.46 24.43 -27.91
C GLN A 212 22.71 23.53 -26.92
N LEU A 213 21.40 23.77 -26.79
CA LEU A 213 20.49 22.96 -25.99
C LEU A 213 19.68 22.03 -26.90
N PHE A 214 19.93 20.73 -26.78
CA PHE A 214 19.14 19.70 -27.46
C PHE A 214 18.01 19.25 -26.56
N THR A 215 16.82 19.05 -27.12
CA THR A 215 15.63 18.66 -26.36
C THR A 215 14.85 17.56 -27.06
N LEU A 216 14.48 16.53 -26.28
CA LEU A 216 13.62 15.42 -26.68
C LEU A 216 12.25 15.57 -26.01
N HIS A 217 11.18 15.51 -26.81
CA HIS A 217 9.80 15.67 -26.36
C HIS A 217 8.99 14.35 -26.37
N GLN A 218 9.40 13.38 -27.18
CA GLN A 218 8.72 12.09 -27.31
C GLN A 218 9.70 10.94 -27.13
N VAL A 219 9.20 9.76 -26.75
CA VAL A 219 10.03 8.56 -26.64
C VAL A 219 10.35 7.98 -28.03
N ALA A 220 9.47 8.19 -29.02
CA ALA A 220 9.66 7.70 -30.38
C ALA A 220 10.94 8.25 -31.02
N ASP A 221 11.23 9.54 -30.81
CA ASP A 221 12.39 10.21 -31.41
C ASP A 221 13.71 9.92 -30.64
N MET A 222 13.70 8.96 -29.71
CA MET A 222 14.86 8.65 -28.86
C MET A 222 16.08 8.20 -29.68
N GLN A 223 15.86 7.39 -30.72
CA GLN A 223 16.95 6.89 -31.57
C GLN A 223 17.56 8.03 -32.38
N ASP A 224 16.73 8.81 -33.09
CA ASP A 224 17.16 9.98 -33.87
C ASP A 224 17.92 10.99 -32.98
N PHE A 225 17.45 11.19 -31.75
CA PHE A 225 18.11 12.05 -30.78
C PHE A 225 19.47 11.52 -30.34
N ALA A 226 19.60 10.21 -30.13
CA ALA A 226 20.87 9.59 -29.79
C ALA A 226 21.87 9.69 -30.95
N ASP A 227 21.40 9.43 -32.18
CA ASP A 227 22.20 9.50 -33.40
C ASP A 227 22.69 10.94 -33.63
N HIS A 228 21.83 11.93 -33.42
CA HIS A 228 22.21 13.35 -33.52
C HIS A 228 23.26 13.77 -32.47
N LEU A 229 23.24 13.15 -31.30
CA LEU A 229 24.25 13.37 -30.26
C LEU A 229 25.52 12.54 -30.46
N GLY A 230 25.51 11.57 -31.37
CA GLY A 230 26.60 10.62 -31.59
C GLY A 230 26.72 9.59 -30.46
N ILE A 231 25.61 9.22 -29.84
CA ILE A 231 25.57 8.31 -28.68
C ILE A 231 24.99 6.97 -29.10
N THR A 232 25.72 5.88 -28.82
CA THR A 232 25.21 4.53 -29.04
C THR A 232 24.32 4.08 -27.88
N LEU A 233 23.07 3.74 -28.18
CA LEU A 233 22.13 3.23 -27.19
C LEU A 233 22.41 1.75 -26.87
N ARG A 234 22.45 1.43 -25.57
CA ARG A 234 22.52 0.06 -25.07
C ARG A 234 21.22 -0.29 -24.37
N TYR A 235 20.48 -1.23 -24.94
CA TYR A 235 19.26 -1.73 -24.33
C TYR A 235 19.59 -2.85 -23.34
N PRO A 236 19.21 -2.74 -22.06
CA PRO A 236 19.31 -3.88 -21.15
C PRO A 236 18.42 -5.00 -21.68
N ALA A 237 18.87 -6.26 -21.54
CA ALA A 237 18.05 -7.43 -21.86
C ALA A 237 16.68 -7.30 -21.18
N GLN A 238 15.61 -7.42 -21.96
CA GLN A 238 14.26 -7.32 -21.42
C GLN A 238 14.02 -8.48 -20.45
N ASP A 239 13.71 -8.17 -19.20
CA ASP A 239 13.30 -9.16 -18.21
C ASP A 239 11.92 -9.71 -18.63
N PRO A 240 11.81 -10.98 -19.04
CA PRO A 240 10.57 -11.56 -19.57
C PRO A 240 9.41 -11.53 -18.56
N ASN A 241 9.68 -11.24 -17.28
CA ASN A 241 8.67 -11.19 -16.22
C ASN A 241 8.00 -9.82 -16.00
N GLN A 242 8.30 -8.78 -16.80
CA GLN A 242 7.60 -7.49 -16.69
C GLN A 242 6.26 -7.45 -17.45
N ALA A 243 6.12 -8.20 -18.55
CA ALA A 243 4.89 -8.23 -19.35
C ALA A 243 3.70 -8.91 -18.64
N THR A 244 3.98 -9.84 -17.71
CA THR A 244 2.95 -10.61 -16.99
C THR A 244 2.27 -9.83 -15.85
N LYS A 245 2.91 -8.76 -15.34
CA LYS A 245 2.33 -7.93 -14.27
C LYS A 245 1.35 -6.87 -14.78
N GLU A 246 1.56 -6.31 -15.98
CA GLU A 246 0.61 -5.35 -16.58
C GLU A 246 -0.68 -6.04 -17.07
N THR A 247 -0.62 -7.30 -17.49
CA THR A 247 -1.79 -8.09 -17.94
C THR A 247 -2.63 -8.64 -16.79
N ALA A 248 -2.05 -8.89 -15.61
CA ALA A 248 -2.78 -9.32 -14.43
C ALA A 248 -3.65 -8.22 -13.79
N SER A 249 -3.22 -6.95 -13.87
CA SER A 249 -3.96 -5.79 -13.34
C SER A 249 -5.22 -5.44 -14.16
N ARG A 250 -5.31 -5.90 -15.41
CA ARG A 250 -6.46 -5.65 -16.31
C ARG A 250 -7.59 -6.68 -16.19
N ARG A 251 -7.45 -7.73 -15.37
CA ARG A 251 -8.54 -8.69 -15.11
C ARG A 251 -9.51 -8.18 -14.03
N GLY A 252 -9.97 -6.94 -14.17
CA GLY A 252 -11.27 -6.55 -13.63
C GLY A 252 -12.30 -6.85 -14.71
N GLY A 253 -13.11 -7.88 -14.54
CA GLY A 253 -14.17 -8.23 -15.49
C GLY A 253 -15.10 -7.05 -15.80
N PRO A 254 -15.82 -7.07 -16.93
CA PRO A 254 -16.69 -5.96 -17.33
C PRO A 254 -17.71 -5.69 -16.22
N ARG A 255 -17.59 -4.53 -15.58
CA ARG A 255 -18.56 -4.03 -14.61
C ARG A 255 -19.77 -3.55 -15.41
N THR A 256 -20.75 -4.43 -15.60
CA THR A 256 -22.04 -4.07 -16.20
C THR A 256 -22.69 -3.00 -15.33
N LEU A 257 -22.81 -1.78 -15.86
CA LEU A 257 -23.63 -0.73 -15.26
C LEU A 257 -25.10 -1.17 -15.32
N PRO A 258 -25.88 -1.09 -14.22
CA PRO A 258 -27.31 -1.35 -14.29
C PRO A 258 -27.95 -0.28 -15.18
N THR A 259 -28.57 -0.72 -16.27
CA THR A 259 -29.28 0.14 -17.22
C THR A 259 -30.51 0.72 -16.53
N ARG A 260 -30.56 2.05 -16.40
CA ARG A 260 -31.75 2.79 -15.95
C ARG A 260 -32.87 2.58 -16.99
N PRO A 261 -34.08 2.14 -16.60
CA PRO A 261 -35.18 2.01 -17.55
C PRO A 261 -35.62 3.39 -18.03
N GLN A 262 -35.62 3.56 -19.36
CA GLN A 262 -36.14 4.75 -20.03
C GLN A 262 -37.68 4.70 -20.01
N PRO A 263 -38.39 5.82 -19.73
CA PRO A 263 -39.84 5.88 -19.88
C PRO A 263 -40.23 5.77 -21.36
N LYS A 264 -41.23 4.94 -21.65
CA LYS A 264 -41.76 4.69 -23.00
C LYS A 264 -42.27 6.00 -23.62
N ARG A 265 -41.67 6.44 -24.73
CA ARG A 265 -42.25 7.47 -25.59
C ARG A 265 -43.49 6.88 -26.26
N GLY A 266 -44.65 7.50 -26.03
CA GLY A 266 -45.87 7.20 -26.76
C GLY A 266 -45.68 7.53 -28.24
N SER A 267 -46.29 6.71 -29.10
CA SER A 267 -46.37 6.92 -30.54
C SER A 267 -47.02 8.27 -30.87
N PRO A 268 -46.61 8.96 -31.95
CA PRO A 268 -47.30 10.17 -32.38
C PRO A 268 -48.66 9.82 -33.02
N PRO A 269 -49.67 10.70 -32.90
CA PRO A 269 -50.94 10.50 -33.56
C PRO A 269 -50.80 10.75 -35.07
N THR A 270 -51.37 9.83 -35.85
CA THR A 270 -51.61 9.96 -37.29
C THR A 270 -52.42 11.21 -37.59
N GLN A 271 -51.89 12.13 -38.41
CA GLN A 271 -52.69 13.19 -39.01
C GLN A 271 -53.36 12.65 -40.29
N PRO A 272 -54.62 13.02 -40.58
CA PRO A 272 -55.26 12.66 -41.84
C PRO A 272 -54.80 13.57 -42.97
N GLU A 273 -54.68 12.97 -44.15
CA GLU A 273 -54.60 13.63 -45.46
C GLU A 273 -55.69 14.69 -45.61
N GLN A 274 -55.29 15.86 -46.13
CA GLN A 274 -56.18 16.67 -46.95
C GLN A 274 -55.43 17.18 -48.18
N ASP A 275 -56.07 16.86 -49.30
CA ASP A 275 -55.75 17.16 -50.67
C ASP A 275 -55.77 18.66 -51.00
N ASP A 276 -55.01 18.94 -52.05
CA ASP A 276 -55.36 19.79 -53.18
C ASP A 276 -55.32 21.33 -53.11
N MET A 277 -54.75 21.83 -54.22
CA MET A 277 -54.93 23.12 -54.88
C MET A 277 -54.14 24.30 -54.34
N ASN A 278 -53.62 25.23 -55.14
CA ASN A 278 -53.32 25.36 -56.57
C ASN A 278 -52.70 26.76 -56.67
N THR A 279 -51.74 26.96 -57.58
CA THR A 279 -51.13 28.26 -58.00
C THR A 279 -50.00 28.81 -57.15
#